data_AF-A0A7W8ZA34-F1
#
_entry.id   AF-A0A7W8ZA34-F1
#
_cell.length_a   1.000
_cell.length_b   1.000
_cell.length_c   1.000
_cell.angle_alpha   90.00
_cell.angle_beta   90.00
_cell.angle_gamma   90.00
#
_symmetry.space_group_name_H-M   'P 1'
#
loop_
_entity.id
_entity.type
_entity.pdbx_description
1 polymer ?
#
loop_
_entity_poly.entity_id
_entity_poly.type
_entity_poly.pdbx_seq_one_letter_code
_entity_poly.pdbx_strand_id
1 'polypeptide(L)'
;MLAPSVVRLWGPAYVRYWQALNVDYGRAMPPLLLTGIAALIVVTALSWRRGWFALGVSAAALIMVILTVVLTLTGLEPLNRAVDAWNPDPLPADWQETRRRWLNLHLVRTALALAAFACLITVQAVDRD
;
A
#
# COMPACT_ATOMS: atom_id res chain seq x y z
N MET A 1 1.21 -2.84 -16.10
CA MET A 1 -0.05 -3.17 -15.38
C MET A 1 -0.33 -4.64 -15.54
N LEU A 2 -0.64 -5.36 -14.45
CA LEU A 2 -0.80 -6.82 -14.45
C LEU A 2 -2.06 -7.31 -15.18
N ALA A 3 -3.12 -6.49 -15.26
CA ALA A 3 -4.38 -6.86 -15.92
C ALA A 3 -4.88 -5.74 -16.87
N PRO A 4 -4.36 -5.66 -18.12
CA PRO A 4 -4.81 -4.67 -19.10
C PRO A 4 -6.30 -4.76 -19.44
N SER A 5 -6.90 -5.95 -19.28
CA SER A 5 -8.33 -6.19 -19.47
C SER A 5 -9.20 -5.37 -18.52
N VAL A 6 -8.80 -5.23 -17.26
CA VAL A 6 -9.54 -4.49 -16.22
C VAL A 6 -9.62 -3.00 -16.55
N VAL A 7 -8.57 -2.44 -17.15
CA VAL A 7 -8.52 -1.02 -17.54
C VAL A 7 -9.51 -0.70 -18.65
N ARG A 8 -9.88 -1.70 -19.46
CA ARG A 8 -10.82 -1.56 -20.59
C ARG A 8 -12.28 -1.77 -20.18
N LEU A 9 -12.56 -2.09 -18.92
CA LEU A 9 -13.93 -2.20 -18.44
C LEU A 9 -14.64 -0.85 -18.60
N TRP A 10 -15.87 -0.90 -19.09
CA TRP A 10 -16.77 0.24 -19.06
C TRP A 10 -17.01 0.67 -17.59
N GLY A 11 -17.22 1.96 -17.35
CA GLY A 11 -17.17 2.58 -16.01
C GLY A 11 -17.92 1.80 -14.92
N PRO A 12 -19.22 1.48 -15.11
CA PRO A 12 -20.00 0.72 -14.14
C PRO A 12 -19.42 -0.66 -13.81
N ALA A 13 -18.91 -1.41 -14.79
CA ALA A 13 -18.24 -2.69 -14.51
C ALA A 13 -16.92 -2.51 -13.75
N TYR A 14 -16.16 -1.46 -14.08
CA TYR A 14 -14.93 -1.13 -13.35
C TYR A 14 -15.23 -0.80 -11.87
N VAL A 15 -16.26 0.00 -11.62
CA VAL A 15 -16.66 0.40 -10.25
C VAL A 15 -17.18 -0.81 -9.47
N ARG A 16 -18.02 -1.66 -10.06
CA ARG A 16 -18.47 -2.91 -9.41
C ARG A 16 -17.29 -3.84 -9.08
N TYR A 17 -16.33 -3.97 -9.99
CA TYR A 17 -15.09 -4.71 -9.74
C TYR A 17 -14.31 -4.11 -8.56
N TRP A 18 -14.15 -2.79 -8.52
CA TRP A 18 -13.49 -2.11 -7.41
C TRP A 18 -14.22 -2.36 -6.08
N GLN A 19 -15.53 -2.14 -6.02
CA GLN A 19 -16.34 -2.38 -4.81
C GLN A 19 -16.21 -3.83 -4.31
N ALA A 20 -16.28 -4.80 -5.23
CA ALA A 20 -16.09 -6.21 -4.90
C ALA A 20 -14.71 -6.48 -4.29
N LEU A 21 -13.64 -5.96 -4.91
CA LEU A 21 -12.30 -6.06 -4.34
C LEU A 21 -12.21 -5.38 -2.97
N ASN A 22 -12.82 -4.20 -2.79
CA ASN A 22 -12.67 -3.47 -1.55
C ASN A 22 -13.27 -4.22 -0.35
N VAL A 23 -14.34 -5.01 -0.56
CA VAL A 23 -14.90 -5.89 0.46
C VAL A 23 -13.90 -6.95 0.92
N ASP A 24 -13.22 -7.61 -0.02
CA ASP A 24 -12.26 -8.66 0.30
C ASP A 24 -10.99 -8.08 0.95
N TYR A 25 -10.43 -7.03 0.35
CA TYR A 25 -9.21 -6.39 0.82
C TYR A 25 -9.42 -5.61 2.12
N GLY A 26 -10.58 -4.98 2.33
CA GLY A 26 -10.89 -4.24 3.55
C GLY A 26 -10.88 -5.12 4.80
N ARG A 27 -11.20 -6.41 4.66
CA ARG A 27 -11.13 -7.40 5.76
C ARG A 27 -9.71 -7.91 5.98
N ALA A 28 -8.97 -8.17 4.90
CA ALA A 28 -7.65 -8.80 4.99
C ALA A 28 -6.51 -7.82 5.27
N MET A 29 -6.59 -6.57 4.80
CA MET A 29 -5.47 -5.61 4.89
C MET A 29 -5.12 -5.17 6.31
N PRO A 30 -6.08 -4.84 7.22
CA PRO A 30 -5.73 -4.36 8.56
C PRO A 30 -4.83 -5.33 9.36
N PRO A 31 -5.15 -6.64 9.50
CA PRO A 31 -4.26 -7.55 10.21
C PRO A 31 -2.90 -7.69 9.51
N LEU A 32 -2.88 -7.76 8.17
CA LEU A 32 -1.62 -7.86 7.42
C LEU A 32 -0.70 -6.64 7.65
N LEU A 33 -1.27 -5.43 7.64
CA LEU A 33 -0.51 -4.19 7.89
C LEU A 33 0.03 -4.15 9.33
N LEU A 34 -0.79 -4.50 10.31
CA LEU A 34 -0.37 -4.52 11.71
C LEU A 34 0.74 -5.57 11.97
N THR A 35 0.60 -6.76 11.41
CA THR A 35 1.63 -7.80 11.48
C THR A 35 2.93 -7.36 10.80
N GLY A 36 2.84 -6.70 9.64
CA GLY A 36 4.00 -6.16 8.93
C GLY A 36 4.77 -5.10 9.73
N ILE A 37 4.04 -4.15 10.35
CA ILE A 37 4.65 -3.13 11.23
C ILE A 37 5.30 -3.79 12.45
N ALA A 38 4.60 -4.71 13.11
CA ALA A 38 5.13 -5.42 14.27
C ALA A 38 6.43 -6.17 13.95
N ALA A 39 6.46 -6.89 12.82
CA ALA A 39 7.66 -7.57 12.34
C ALA A 39 8.82 -6.60 12.08
N LEU A 40 8.55 -5.45 11.46
CA LEU A 40 9.55 -4.41 11.19
C LEU A 40 10.10 -3.76 12.46
N ILE A 41 9.26 -3.53 13.47
CA ILE A 41 9.70 -3.06 14.79
C ILE A 41 10.67 -4.06 15.41
N VAL A 42 10.33 -5.36 15.38
CA VAL A 42 11.20 -6.43 15.90
C VAL A 42 12.53 -6.47 15.12
N VAL A 43 12.50 -6.44 13.78
CA VAL A 43 13.71 -6.42 12.96
C VAL A 43 14.59 -5.21 13.27
N THR A 44 13.99 -4.03 13.42
CA THR A 44 14.71 -2.80 13.74
C THR A 44 15.35 -2.88 15.12
N ALA A 45 14.63 -3.40 16.13
CA ALA A 45 15.17 -3.59 17.47
C ALA A 45 16.34 -4.59 17.50
N LEU A 46 16.23 -5.68 16.74
CA LEU A 46 17.30 -6.68 16.62
C LEU A 46 18.52 -6.15 15.85
N SER A 47 18.33 -5.17 14.96
CA SER A 47 19.41 -4.55 14.19
C SER A 47 20.37 -3.72 15.05
N TRP A 48 19.98 -3.31 16.27
CA TRP A 48 20.84 -2.57 17.19
C TRP A 48 22.15 -3.32 17.49
N ARG A 49 22.10 -4.66 17.56
CA ARG A 49 23.28 -5.49 17.84
C ARG A 49 24.23 -5.65 16.65
N ARG A 50 23.84 -5.16 15.47
CA ARG A 50 24.56 -5.32 14.19
C ARG A 50 25.27 -4.05 13.73
N GLY A 51 25.22 -2.99 14.54
CA GLY A 51 25.91 -1.73 14.28
C GLY A 51 25.02 -0.64 13.65
N TRP A 52 25.59 0.57 13.59
CA TRP A 52 24.87 1.79 13.20
C TRP A 52 24.33 1.77 11.77
N PHE A 53 25.03 1.12 10.83
CA PHE A 53 24.57 1.01 9.45
C PHE A 53 23.30 0.17 9.34
N ALA A 54 23.30 -1.04 9.89
CA ALA A 54 22.14 -1.94 9.89
C ALA A 54 20.94 -1.30 10.59
N LEU A 55 21.16 -0.66 11.73
CA LEU A 55 20.12 0.08 12.45
C LEU A 55 19.53 1.22 11.61
N GLY A 56 20.38 2.03 10.97
CA GLY A 56 19.95 3.17 10.16
C GLY A 56 19.10 2.75 8.96
N VAL A 57 19.50 1.70 8.24
CA VAL A 57 18.75 1.19 7.08
C VAL A 57 17.44 0.52 7.52
N SER A 58 17.43 -0.26 8.61
CA SER A 58 16.20 -0.83 9.18
C SER A 58 15.22 0.26 9.64
N ALA A 59 15.71 1.33 10.27
CA ALA A 59 14.89 2.46 10.67
C ALA A 59 14.29 3.19 9.45
N ALA A 60 15.06 3.39 8.39
CA ALA A 60 14.56 3.96 7.14
C ALA A 60 13.44 3.10 6.52
N ALA A 61 13.62 1.76 6.51
CA ALA A 61 12.59 0.84 6.05
C ALA A 61 11.30 0.93 6.89
N LEU A 62 11.43 1.00 8.23
CA LEU A 62 10.30 1.18 9.13
C LEU A 62 9.55 2.49 8.85
N ILE A 63 10.25 3.60 8.64
CA ILE A 63 9.64 4.90 8.29
C ILE A 63 8.86 4.80 6.97
N MET A 64 9.43 4.17 5.94
CA MET A 64 8.75 3.99 4.65
C MET A 64 7.46 3.17 4.77
N VAL A 65 7.44 2.14 5.63
CA VAL A 65 6.22 1.37 5.91
C VAL A 65 5.20 2.17 6.71
N ILE A 66 5.63 2.98 7.68
CA ILE A 66 4.72 3.90 8.39
C ILE A 66 4.08 4.87 7.39
N LEU A 67 4.86 5.46 6.48
CA LEU A 67 4.33 6.34 5.43
C LEU A 67 3.35 5.62 4.50
N THR A 68 3.62 4.36 4.15
CA THR A 68 2.72 3.50 3.37
C THR A 68 1.36 3.33 4.07
N VAL A 69 1.36 3.14 5.38
CA VAL A 69 0.15 3.01 6.22
C VAL A 69 -0.59 4.33 6.31
N VAL A 70 0.10 5.43 6.60
CA VAL A 70 -0.48 6.78 6.65
C VAL A 70 -1.15 7.13 5.33
N LEU A 71 -0.47 6.91 4.20
CA LEU A 71 -1.01 7.15 2.86
C LEU A 71 -2.25 6.29 2.57
N THR A 72 -2.25 5.04 3.06
CA THR A 72 -3.41 4.15 2.94
C THR A 72 -4.60 4.71 3.72
N LEU A 73 -4.42 5.05 5.00
CA LEU A 73 -5.52 5.47 5.88
C LEU A 73 -6.06 6.87 5.56
N THR A 74 -5.20 7.79 5.13
CA THR A 74 -5.56 9.19 4.89
C THR A 74 -5.87 9.51 3.43
N GLY A 75 -5.36 8.71 2.49
CA GLY A 75 -5.50 8.94 1.06
C GLY A 75 -6.39 7.91 0.37
N LEU A 76 -5.95 6.65 0.37
CA LEU A 76 -6.61 5.58 -0.40
C LEU A 76 -7.95 5.17 0.22
N GLU A 77 -7.98 5.02 1.55
CA GLU A 77 -9.15 4.53 2.28
C GLU A 77 -10.36 5.48 2.18
N PRO A 78 -10.22 6.82 2.32
CA PRO A 78 -11.33 7.73 2.08
C PRO A 78 -11.89 7.66 0.65
N LEU A 79 -11.02 7.47 -0.35
CA LEU A 79 -11.46 7.28 -1.74
C LEU A 79 -12.19 5.96 -1.93
N ASN A 80 -11.71 4.87 -1.30
CA ASN A 80 -12.39 3.58 -1.32
C ASN A 80 -13.80 3.69 -0.74
N ARG A 81 -13.98 4.31 0.44
CA ARG A 81 -15.30 4.51 1.03
C ARG A 81 -16.22 5.38 0.16
N ALA A 82 -15.66 6.37 -0.53
CA ALA A 82 -16.44 7.16 -1.48
C ALA A 82 -16.93 6.30 -2.65
N VAL A 83 -16.06 5.46 -3.22
CA VAL A 83 -16.41 4.53 -4.30
C VAL A 83 -17.43 3.49 -3.85
N ASP A 84 -17.31 2.98 -2.63
CA ASP A 84 -18.28 2.03 -2.04
C ASP A 84 -19.68 2.62 -1.89
N ALA A 85 -19.79 3.95 -1.72
CA ALA A 85 -21.06 4.65 -1.63
C ALA A 85 -21.68 5.00 -3.00
N TRP A 86 -20.96 4.82 -4.11
CA TRP A 86 -21.48 5.15 -5.43
C TRP A 86 -22.55 4.15 -5.89
N ASN A 87 -23.58 4.67 -6.55
CA ASN A 87 -24.45 3.86 -7.38
C ASN A 87 -23.74 3.58 -8.73
N PRO A 88 -23.46 2.32 -9.09
CA PRO A 88 -22.70 2.02 -10.30
C PRO A 88 -23.42 2.37 -11.61
N ASP A 89 -24.76 2.48 -11.61
CA ASP A 89 -25.54 2.70 -12.83
C ASP A 89 -25.50 4.19 -13.25
N PRO A 90 -25.85 5.16 -12.39
CA PRO A 90 -25.48 6.56 -12.57
C PRO A 90 -24.17 6.88 -11.82
N LEU A 91 -23.03 6.75 -12.51
CA LEU A 91 -21.75 7.15 -11.95
C LEU A 91 -21.65 8.68 -11.75
N PRO A 92 -20.97 9.15 -10.68
CA PRO A 92 -20.64 10.56 -10.52
C PRO A 92 -19.82 11.09 -11.70
N ALA A 93 -20.04 12.35 -12.09
CA ALA A 93 -19.34 12.95 -13.23
C ALA A 93 -17.81 12.96 -13.08
N ASP A 94 -17.31 12.97 -11.84
CA ASP A 94 -15.89 13.03 -11.46
C ASP A 94 -15.26 11.65 -11.19
N TRP A 95 -15.96 10.54 -11.51
CA TRP A 95 -15.47 9.18 -11.21
C TRP A 95 -14.06 8.89 -11.76
N GLN A 96 -13.73 9.45 -12.93
CA GLN A 96 -12.41 9.27 -13.55
C GLN A 96 -11.30 10.00 -12.79
N GLU A 97 -11.60 11.17 -12.22
CA GLU A 97 -10.64 11.93 -11.41
C GLU A 97 -10.34 11.17 -10.12
N THR A 98 -11.39 10.68 -9.45
CA THR A 98 -11.24 9.82 -8.26
C THR A 98 -10.39 8.59 -8.56
N ARG A 99 -10.64 7.92 -9.69
CA ARG A 99 -9.84 6.78 -10.14
C ARG A 99 -8.37 7.16 -10.35
N ARG A 100 -8.10 8.27 -11.05
CA ARG A 100 -6.74 8.75 -11.33
C ARG A 100 -6.00 9.09 -10.03
N ARG A 101 -6.66 9.80 -9.12
CA ARG A 101 -6.10 10.12 -7.79
C ARG A 101 -5.76 8.86 -7.01
N TRP A 102 -6.66 7.87 -6.99
CA TRP A 102 -6.40 6.60 -6.33
C TRP A 102 -5.21 5.85 -6.94
N LEU A 103 -5.13 5.76 -8.28
CA LEU A 103 -4.02 5.10 -8.97
C LEU A 103 -2.66 5.75 -8.66
N ASN A 104 -2.61 7.08 -8.61
CA ASN A 104 -1.39 7.80 -8.26
C ASN A 104 -0.95 7.53 -6.82
N LEU A 105 -1.89 7.60 -5.86
CA LEU A 105 -1.61 7.28 -4.46
C LEU A 105 -1.18 5.82 -4.30
N HIS A 106 -1.81 4.90 -5.03
CA HIS A 106 -1.47 3.49 -5.03
C HIS A 106 -0.07 3.23 -5.58
N LEU A 107 0.33 3.96 -6.63
CA LEU A 107 1.67 3.89 -7.20
C LEU A 107 2.73 4.35 -6.19
N VAL A 108 2.52 5.52 -5.56
CA VAL A 108 3.41 6.05 -4.52
C VAL A 108 3.52 5.06 -3.35
N ARG A 109 2.39 4.52 -2.90
CA ARG A 109 2.34 3.51 -1.85
C ARG A 109 3.18 2.28 -2.21
N THR A 110 3.03 1.77 -3.42
CA THR A 110 3.76 0.60 -3.90
C THR A 110 5.26 0.87 -3.99
N ALA A 111 5.66 2.06 -4.45
CA ALA A 111 7.06 2.45 -4.51
C ALA A 111 7.71 2.52 -3.11
N LEU A 112 7.01 3.08 -2.11
CA LEU A 112 7.47 3.11 -0.72
C LEU A 112 7.65 1.70 -0.14
N ALA A 113 6.68 0.81 -0.38
CA ALA A 113 6.77 -0.57 0.09
C ALA A 113 7.94 -1.34 -0.56
N LEU A 114 8.17 -1.15 -1.86
CA LEU A 114 9.30 -1.75 -2.58
C LEU A 114 10.65 -1.21 -2.09
N ALA A 115 10.75 0.09 -1.83
CA ALA A 115 11.95 0.71 -1.28
C ALA A 115 12.26 0.17 0.12
N ALA A 116 11.25 0.05 0.99
CA ALA A 116 11.40 -0.54 2.32
C ALA A 116 11.90 -1.99 2.24
N PHE A 117 11.32 -2.78 1.33
CA PHE A 117 11.74 -4.16 1.10
C PHE A 117 13.18 -4.26 0.60
N ALA A 118 13.59 -3.40 -0.34
CA ALA A 118 14.96 -3.33 -0.82
C ALA A 118 15.95 -3.00 0.31
N CYS A 119 15.63 -2.04 1.18
CA CYS A 119 16.43 -1.71 2.36
C CYS A 119 16.64 -2.94 3.26
N LEU A 120 15.59 -3.72 3.53
CA LEU A 120 15.69 -4.93 4.35
C LEU A 120 16.58 -6.00 3.70
N ILE A 121 16.51 -6.18 2.38
CA ILE A 121 17.41 -7.09 1.66
C ILE A 121 18.87 -6.63 1.78
N THR A 122 19.13 -5.33 1.59
CA THR A 122 20.48 -4.77 1.68
C THR A 122 21.10 -5.01 3.05
N VAL A 123 20.36 -4.80 4.14
CA VAL A 123 20.85 -5.09 5.50
C VAL A 123 21.23 -6.56 5.64
N GLN A 124 20.39 -7.47 5.15
CA GLN A 124 20.65 -8.91 5.26
C GLN A 124 21.75 -9.42 4.32
N ALA A 125 22.03 -8.71 3.23
CA ALA A 125 23.13 -9.03 2.33
C ALA A 125 24.47 -8.61 2.94
N VAL A 126 24.54 -7.37 3.46
CA VAL A 126 25.76 -6.83 4.09
C VAL A 126 26.11 -7.55 5.40
N ASP A 127 25.13 -8.04 6.14
CA ASP A 127 25.37 -8.85 7.36
C ASP A 127 25.98 -10.24 7.10
N ARG A 128 25.99 -10.73 5.84
CA ARG A 128 26.51 -12.07 5.48
C ARG A 128 27.94 -12.05 4.95
N ASP A 129 28.50 -10.87 4.69
CA ASP A 129 29.87 -10.65 4.23
C ASP A 129 30.79 -10.28 5.41
#